data_AF-A0A484C289-F1
#
_entry.id   AF-A0A484C289-F1
#
_cell.length_a   1.000
_cell.length_b   1.000
_cell.length_c   1.000
_cell.angle_alpha   90.00
_cell.angle_beta   90.00
_cell.angle_gamma   90.00
#
_symmetry.space_group_name_H-M   'P 1'
#
loop_
_entity.id
_entity.type
_entity.pdbx_description
1 polymer ?
#
loop_
_entity_poly.entity_id
_entity_poly.type
_entity_poly.pdbx_seq_one_letter_code
_entity_poly.pdbx_strand_id
1 'polypeptide(L)'
;MSRHQQLANEQQMYYPQPPSVGYHLYLYREQLARKNVEYMRLSKAKYFITETLLAKTVRNLKACSLDELKTVNNQIVFKHKLKHQIYRLRKLQNLGIRNANPQMESTEL
;
A
#
# COMPACT_ATOMS: atom_id res chain seq x y z
N MET A 1 6.58 3.12 47.68
CA MET A 1 6.75 3.35 46.22
C MET A 1 5.59 4.17 45.73
N SER A 2 5.86 5.25 44.98
CA SER A 2 4.86 6.30 44.71
C SER A 2 3.91 5.88 43.58
N ARG A 3 2.60 6.09 43.74
CA ARG A 3 1.52 5.72 42.80
C ARG A 3 1.75 6.26 41.38
N HIS A 4 2.54 7.33 41.25
CA HIS A 4 2.93 7.95 39.99
C HIS A 4 3.97 7.15 39.18
N GLN A 5 4.66 6.17 39.79
CA GLN A 5 5.58 5.29 39.07
C GLN A 5 4.90 4.05 38.45
N GLN A 6 3.67 3.71 38.86
CA GLN A 6 2.93 2.57 38.28
C GLN A 6 2.29 2.90 36.92
N LEU A 7 1.85 4.15 36.71
CA LEU A 7 1.20 4.57 35.46
C LEU A 7 2.15 4.66 34.25
N ALA A 8 3.47 4.68 34.48
CA ALA A 8 4.45 4.71 33.39
C ALA A 8 4.69 3.33 32.75
N ASN A 9 4.32 2.23 33.41
CA ASN A 9 4.57 0.87 32.91
C ASN A 9 3.39 0.26 32.12
N GLU A 10 2.21 0.89 32.12
CA GLU A 10 1.00 0.33 31.47
C GLU A 10 0.69 0.93 30.10
N GLN A 11 1.47 1.90 29.61
CA GLN A 11 1.33 2.44 28.25
C GLN A 11 2.24 1.70 27.27
N GLN A 12 2.10 0.37 27.20
CA GLN A 12 2.57 -0.38 26.03
C GLN A 12 1.65 -0.01 24.86
N MET A 13 2.07 1.00 24.11
CA MET A 13 1.41 1.48 22.91
C MET A 13 1.35 0.32 21.89
N TYR A 14 0.18 -0.33 21.79
CA TYR A 14 -0.09 -1.35 20.78
C TYR A 14 -0.17 -0.65 19.42
N TYR A 15 0.98 -0.45 18.79
CA TYR A 15 1.03 -0.14 17.37
C TYR A 15 0.57 -1.41 16.65
N PRO A 16 -0.63 -1.43 16.04
CA PRO A 16 -1.05 -2.57 15.26
C PRO A 16 0.00 -2.77 14.17
N GLN A 17 0.67 -3.92 14.23
CA GLN A 17 1.67 -4.25 13.22
C GLN A 17 1.00 -4.13 11.86
N PRO A 18 1.64 -3.44 10.90
CA PRO A 18 1.04 -3.28 9.58
C PRO A 18 0.68 -4.66 9.03
N PRO A 19 -0.52 -4.84 8.47
CA PRO A 19 -1.00 -6.16 8.10
C PRO A 19 -0.02 -6.86 7.16
N SER A 20 0.12 -8.18 7.31
CA SER A 20 1.11 -8.95 6.55
C SER A 20 0.87 -8.86 5.03
N VAL A 21 1.89 -9.19 4.24
CA VAL A 21 1.77 -9.30 2.78
C VAL A 21 0.67 -10.30 2.40
N GLY A 22 0.57 -11.41 3.14
CA GLY A 22 -0.44 -12.44 2.93
C GLY A 22 -1.86 -11.89 3.08
N TYR A 23 -2.09 -11.05 4.09
CA TYR A 23 -3.39 -10.40 4.29
C TYR A 23 -3.74 -9.44 3.15
N HIS A 24 -2.79 -8.62 2.70
CA HIS A 24 -3.03 -7.72 1.58
C HIS A 24 -3.20 -8.46 0.25
N LEU A 25 -2.51 -9.59 0.04
CA LEU A 25 -2.74 -10.49 -1.10
C LEU A 25 -4.14 -11.09 -1.08
N TYR A 26 -4.61 -11.53 0.09
CA TYR A 26 -5.98 -12.00 0.27
C TYR A 26 -6.99 -10.91 -0.12
N LEU A 27 -6.87 -9.70 0.44
CA LEU A 27 -7.77 -8.58 0.11
C LEU A 27 -7.73 -8.21 -1.37
N TYR A 28 -6.54 -8.27 -1.98
CA TYR A 28 -6.38 -8.02 -3.40
C TYR A 28 -7.14 -9.05 -4.26
N ARG A 29 -6.99 -10.34 -3.95
CA ARG A 29 -7.69 -11.44 -4.64
C ARG A 29 -9.19 -11.37 -4.43
N GLU A 30 -9.63 -11.11 -3.19
CA GLU A 30 -11.03 -10.92 -2.86
C GLU A 30 -11.64 -9.79 -3.68
N GLN A 31 -10.92 -8.68 -3.83
CA GLN A 31 -11.42 -7.52 -4.56
C GLN A 31 -11.49 -7.73 -6.08
N LEU A 32 -10.64 -8.58 -6.65
CA LEU A 32 -10.71 -9.01 -8.05
C LEU A 32 -11.88 -9.96 -8.34
N ALA A 33 -12.26 -10.78 -7.36
CA ALA A 33 -13.34 -11.76 -7.52
C ALA A 33 -14.75 -11.14 -7.47
N ARG A 34 -14.89 -9.87 -7.08
CA ARG A 34 -16.18 -9.17 -6.99
C ARG A 34 -16.64 -8.65 -8.36
N LYS A 35 -17.94 -8.79 -8.67
CA LYS A 35 -18.56 -8.20 -9.88
C LYS A 35 -18.37 -6.68 -9.98
N ASN A 36 -18.44 -5.98 -8.84
CA ASN A 36 -18.19 -4.54 -8.74
C ASN A 36 -16.87 -4.31 -8.01
N VAL A 37 -15.79 -4.19 -8.77
CA VAL A 37 -14.44 -3.97 -8.23
C VAL A 37 -14.36 -2.56 -7.63
N GLU A 38 -14.00 -2.46 -6.35
CA GLU A 38 -13.65 -1.21 -5.70
C GLU A 38 -12.18 -0.89 -5.96
N TYR A 39 -11.92 -0.06 -6.97
CA TYR A 39 -10.57 0.22 -7.43
C TYR A 39 -9.68 0.87 -6.36
N MET A 40 -10.27 1.65 -5.43
CA MET A 40 -9.52 2.22 -4.32
C MET A 40 -8.98 1.14 -3.37
N ARG A 41 -9.81 0.16 -3.00
CA ARG A 41 -9.38 -0.96 -2.12
C ARG A 41 -8.36 -1.83 -2.83
N LEU A 42 -8.60 -2.11 -4.11
CA LEU A 42 -7.67 -2.84 -4.96
C LEU A 42 -6.29 -2.17 -5.02
N SER A 43 -6.25 -0.86 -5.28
CA SER A 43 -5.02 -0.08 -5.37
C SER A 43 -4.28 0.03 -4.04
N LYS A 44 -5.00 0.18 -2.91
CA LYS A 44 -4.39 0.13 -1.57
C LYS A 44 -3.73 -1.22 -1.30
N ALA A 45 -4.40 -2.32 -1.60
CA ALA A 45 -3.85 -3.66 -1.40
C ALA A 45 -2.59 -3.87 -2.27
N LYS A 46 -2.64 -3.51 -3.57
CA LYS A 46 -1.45 -3.53 -4.45
C LYS A 46 -0.28 -2.72 -3.89
N TYR A 47 -0.56 -1.53 -3.37
CA TYR A 47 0.45 -0.65 -2.79
C TYR A 47 1.16 -1.32 -1.59
N PHE A 48 0.42 -1.83 -0.61
CA PHE A 48 1.01 -2.46 0.57
C PHE A 48 1.81 -3.72 0.25
N ILE A 49 1.35 -4.53 -0.69
CA ILE A 49 2.10 -5.70 -1.17
C ILE A 49 3.45 -5.24 -1.75
N THR A 50 3.40 -4.25 -2.64
CA THR A 50 4.60 -3.73 -3.32
C THR A 50 5.59 -3.14 -2.31
N GLU A 51 5.12 -2.30 -1.39
CA GLU A 51 5.96 -1.68 -0.36
C GLU A 51 6.69 -2.71 0.49
N THR A 52 5.96 -3.74 0.91
CA THR A 52 6.53 -4.74 1.82
C THR A 52 7.54 -5.62 1.10
N LEU A 53 7.29 -5.96 -0.17
CA LEU A 53 8.24 -6.72 -0.99
C LEU A 53 9.49 -5.88 -1.29
N LEU A 54 9.31 -4.61 -1.65
CA LEU A 54 10.43 -3.68 -1.87
C LEU A 54 11.31 -3.54 -0.63
N ALA A 55 10.71 -3.39 0.55
CA ALA A 55 11.44 -3.32 1.81
C ALA A 55 12.21 -4.62 2.14
N LYS A 56 11.72 -5.78 1.69
CA LYS A 56 12.45 -7.05 1.82
C LYS A 56 13.61 -7.11 0.83
N THR A 57 13.37 -6.75 -0.43
CA THR A 57 14.39 -6.77 -1.48
C THR A 57 15.53 -5.79 -1.16
N VAL A 58 15.23 -4.56 -0.73
CA VAL A 58 16.23 -3.56 -0.32
C VAL A 58 17.08 -4.02 0.86
N ARG A 59 16.52 -4.76 1.81
CA ARG A 59 17.29 -5.31 2.94
C ARG A 59 18.25 -6.44 2.53
N ASN A 60 17.94 -7.16 1.45
CA ASN A 60 18.71 -8.31 0.98
C ASN A 60 19.73 -7.96 -0.12
N LEU A 61 19.78 -6.69 -0.53
CA LEU A 61 20.56 -6.16 -1.65
C LEU A 61 22.10 -6.18 -1.45
N LYS A 62 22.61 -6.81 -0.38
CA LYS A 62 24.05 -6.92 -0.09
C LYS A 62 24.81 -7.82 -1.08
N ALA A 63 24.10 -8.67 -1.83
CA ALA A 63 24.63 -9.48 -2.93
C ALA A 63 23.87 -9.13 -4.21
N CYS A 64 24.00 -7.89 -4.69
CA CYS A 64 23.13 -7.39 -5.76
C CYS A 64 23.53 -7.91 -7.13
N SER A 65 22.68 -8.77 -7.71
CA SER A 65 22.68 -8.99 -9.15
C SER A 65 22.07 -7.78 -9.89
N LEU A 66 22.46 -7.56 -11.15
CA LEU A 66 21.89 -6.51 -12.00
C LEU A 66 20.36 -6.62 -12.13
N ASP A 67 19.82 -7.83 -12.08
CA ASP A 67 18.39 -8.09 -12.20
C ASP A 67 17.61 -7.74 -10.94
N GLU A 68 18.21 -7.91 -9.75
CA GLU A 68 17.63 -7.43 -8.50
C GLU A 68 17.57 -5.90 -8.47
N LEU A 69 18.60 -5.22 -8.97
CA LEU A 69 18.61 -3.76 -9.08
C LEU A 69 17.52 -3.25 -10.04
N LYS A 70 17.37 -3.88 -11.22
CA LYS A 70 16.28 -3.59 -12.16
C LYS A 70 14.91 -3.84 -11.52
N THR A 71 14.77 -4.94 -10.79
CA THR A 71 13.53 -5.29 -10.08
C THR A 71 13.16 -4.20 -9.07
N VAL A 72 14.12 -3.74 -8.27
CA VAL A 72 13.93 -2.67 -7.29
C VAL A 72 13.55 -1.35 -7.97
N ASN A 73 14.24 -0.98 -9.05
CA ASN A 73 13.90 0.22 -9.81
C ASN A 73 12.46 0.17 -10.36
N ASN A 74 12.08 -0.96 -10.97
CA ASN A 74 10.73 -1.17 -11.49
C ASN A 74 9.67 -1.07 -10.38
N GLN A 75 9.94 -1.65 -9.22
CA GLN A 75 9.05 -1.56 -8.05
C GLN A 75 8.93 -0.12 -7.53
N ILE A 76 10.02 0.65 -7.49
CA ILE A 76 10.01 2.07 -7.09
C ILE A 76 9.16 2.90 -8.06
N VAL A 77 9.38 2.75 -9.36
CA VAL A 77 8.60 3.46 -10.40
C VAL A 77 7.12 3.08 -10.29
N PHE A 78 6.81 1.79 -10.11
CA PHE A 78 5.44 1.32 -9.98
C PHE A 78 4.75 1.85 -8.71
N LYS A 79 5.46 1.89 -7.57
CA LYS A 79 4.99 2.52 -6.33
C LYS A 79 4.61 3.99 -6.55
N HIS A 80 5.45 4.74 -7.26
CA HIS A 80 5.18 6.15 -7.56
C HIS A 80 3.90 6.30 -8.40
N LYS A 81 3.75 5.48 -9.45
CA LYS A 81 2.52 5.44 -10.27
C LYS A 81 1.28 5.11 -9.42
N LEU A 82 1.36 4.12 -8.54
CA LEU A 82 0.25 3.76 -7.64
C LEU A 82 -0.11 4.89 -6.68
N LYS A 83 0.88 5.58 -6.11
CA LYS A 83 0.66 6.72 -5.22
C LYS A 83 -0.14 7.82 -5.92
N HIS A 84 0.23 8.16 -7.16
CA HIS A 84 -0.51 9.12 -7.98
C HIS A 84 -1.93 8.66 -8.31
N GLN A 85 -2.11 7.39 -8.66
CA GLN A 85 -3.45 6.84 -8.89
C GLN A 85 -4.34 6.95 -7.64
N ILE A 86 -3.81 6.60 -6.46
CA ILE A 86 -4.55 6.73 -5.19
C ILE A 86 -4.91 8.19 -4.93
N TYR A 87 -3.98 9.13 -5.15
CA TYR A 87 -4.25 10.56 -4.98
C TYR A 87 -5.36 11.05 -5.92
N ARG A 88 -5.29 10.69 -7.21
CA ARG A 88 -6.32 11.02 -8.20
C ARG A 88 -7.69 10.44 -7.80
N LEU A 89 -7.75 9.17 -7.41
CA LEU A 89 -8.99 8.53 -6.98
C LEU A 89 -9.61 9.22 -5.75
N ARG A 90 -8.78 9.67 -4.80
CA ARG A 90 -9.28 10.46 -3.65
C ARG A 90 -9.86 11.80 -4.10
N LYS A 91 -9.20 12.50 -5.04
CA LYS A 91 -9.71 13.76 -5.58
C LYS A 91 -11.06 13.55 -6.28
N LEU A 92 -11.19 12.51 -7.10
CA LEU A 92 -12.45 12.17 -7.78
C LEU A 92 -13.57 11.81 -6.79
N GLN A 93 -13.25 11.06 -5.73
CA GLN A 93 -14.20 10.76 -4.67
C GLN A 93 -14.69 12.03 -3.95
N ASN A 94 -13.80 13.00 -3.69
CA ASN A 94 -14.18 14.29 -3.11
C ASN A 94 -15.08 15.13 -4.03
N LEU A 95 -15.03 14.89 -5.35
CA LEU A 95 -15.91 15.50 -6.35
C LEU A 95 -17.23 14.71 -6.55
N GLY A 96 -17.48 13.68 -5.74
CA GLY A 96 -18.69 12.85 -5.84
C GLY A 96 -18.64 11.75 -6.90
N ILE A 97 -17.54 11.63 -7.65
CA ILE A 97 -17.36 10.57 -8.66
C ILE A 97 -16.97 9.27 -7.94
N ARG A 98 -17.94 8.36 -7.81
CA ARG A 98 -17.74 7.08 -7.12
C ARG A 98 -17.14 6.04 -8.05
N ASN A 99 -16.18 5.27 -7.53
CA ASN A 99 -15.56 4.12 -8.20
C ASN A 99 -14.98 4.39 -9.60
N ALA A 100 -14.35 5.55 -9.81
CA ALA A 100 -13.71 5.88 -11.07
C ALA A 100 -12.63 4.84 -11.44
N ASN A 101 -12.68 4.31 -12.67
CA ASN A 101 -11.68 3.38 -13.16
C ASN A 101 -10.33 4.11 -13.30
N PRO A 102 -9.27 3.68 -12.58
CA PRO A 102 -7.96 4.35 -12.62
C PRO A 102 -7.25 4.21 -13.97
N GLN A 103 -7.69 3.28 -14.84
CA GLN A 103 -7.15 3.11 -16.20
C GLN A 103 -7.81 3.99 -17.25
N MET A 104 -8.89 4.72 -16.92
CA MET A 104 -9.42 5.74 -17.85
C MET A 104 -8.40 6.88 -17.95
N GLU A 105 -8.00 7.22 -19.18
CA GLU A 105 -7.18 8.40 -19.46
C GLU A 105 -7.91 9.66 -18.98
N SER A 106 -7.15 10.62 -18.47
CA SER A 106 -7.73 11.92 -18.14
C SER A 106 -8.05 12.59 -19.47
N THR A 107 -9.33 12.85 -19.74
CA THR A 107 -9.70 13.76 -20.81
C THR A 107 -9.06 15.11 -20.46
N GLU A 108 -8.16 15.59 -21.30
CA GLU A 108 -7.64 16.95 -21.21
C GLU A 108 -8.87 17.89 -21.28
N LEU A 109 -9.04 18.71 -20.25
CA LEU A 109 -9.98 19.84 -20.26
C LEU A 109 -9.26 21.07 -20.78
#